data_AF-A0A2W5SGN0-F1
#
_entry.id   AF-A0A2W5SGN0-F1
#
_cell.length_a   1.000
_cell.length_b   1.000
_cell.length_c   1.000
_cell.angle_alpha   90.00
_cell.angle_beta   90.00
_cell.angle_gamma   90.00
#
_symmetry.space_group_name_H-M   'P 1'
#
loop_
_entity.id
_entity.type
_entity.pdbx_description
1 polymer ?
#
loop_
_entity_poly.entity_id
_entity_poly.type
_entity_poly.pdbx_seq_one_letter_code
_entity_poly.pdbx_strand_id
1 'polypeptide(L)'
;MLGMKSVRPVYLRNIQPDSGSTRPKHLMRRINIYATSAIKRTEERLRGGTSRLRILGVNLLASTALSVAPQMFVPLWSADQAVAAPLDQWWNGTNTTGGGGIDGGTGTWNVQAGTTNWTDSSGVSAQAWAQGSNAYFAGDSGLVTLSGATSPLAAGLIFQTDAYTITGGTITLVAPSVGVAPSITAGTGVTATISSVLAGTDGLKTSGLGTIVLTGANSLSGNLLVDSGTLGVSGSGTLNVAAMDVGSSDSATLAISGGGSVTTTGLTYVGNGSEAV
;
A
#
# COMPACT_ATOMS: atom_id res chain seq x y z
N MET A 1 9.56 52.89 11.68
CA MET A 1 10.53 52.09 12.45
C MET A 1 9.87 51.75 13.77
N LEU A 2 9.21 50.59 13.85
CA LEU A 2 8.50 50.13 15.06
C LEU A 2 8.84 48.65 15.27
N GLY A 3 9.46 48.36 16.42
CA GLY A 3 10.18 47.12 16.68
C GLY A 3 9.31 45.89 16.89
N MET A 4 9.77 44.76 16.35
CA MET A 4 9.27 43.42 16.66
C MET A 4 9.66 43.05 18.09
N LYS A 5 8.68 42.79 18.96
CA LYS A 5 8.92 42.09 20.23
C LYS A 5 8.90 40.58 19.99
N SER A 6 10.02 39.96 20.36
CA SER A 6 10.32 38.52 20.31
C SER A 6 9.22 37.66 20.92
N VAL A 7 8.75 36.65 20.18
CA VAL A 7 8.01 35.50 20.71
C VAL A 7 9.03 34.40 21.00
N ARG A 8 9.11 33.92 22.26
CA ARG A 8 9.97 32.79 22.61
C ARG A 8 9.24 31.47 22.37
N PRO A 9 9.91 30.40 21.90
CA PRO A 9 9.30 29.08 21.81
C PRO A 9 9.11 28.49 23.21
N VAL A 10 7.91 27.98 23.50
CA VAL A 10 7.67 27.16 24.69
C VAL A 10 8.00 25.71 24.31
N TYR A 11 9.03 25.14 24.93
CA TYR A 11 9.36 23.71 24.80
C TYR A 11 8.29 22.87 25.49
N LEU A 12 7.66 21.95 24.74
CA LEU A 12 6.79 20.92 25.31
C LEU A 12 7.67 19.90 26.06
N ARG A 13 7.44 19.72 27.37
CA ARG A 13 8.03 18.61 28.13
C ARG A 13 7.31 17.31 27.76
N ASN A 14 8.09 16.30 27.39
CA ASN A 14 7.62 14.92 27.22
C ASN A 14 6.95 14.42 28.49
N ILE A 15 5.69 14.02 28.40
CA ILE A 15 5.01 13.23 29.44
C ILE A 15 5.07 11.78 28.97
N GLN A 16 5.89 10.97 29.64
CA GLN A 16 5.97 9.53 29.42
C GLN A 16 4.76 8.84 30.10
N PRO A 17 4.15 7.79 29.53
CA PRO A 17 3.00 7.14 30.15
C PRO A 17 3.42 6.26 31.32
N ASP A 18 2.71 6.34 32.45
CA ASP A 18 2.85 5.41 33.57
C ASP A 18 2.15 4.08 33.24
N SER A 19 2.87 2.99 33.47
CA SER A 19 2.47 1.62 33.19
C SER A 19 1.54 1.10 34.30
N GLY A 20 0.21 1.24 34.15
CA GLY A 20 -0.68 0.58 35.10
C GLY A 20 -2.17 0.95 35.17
N SER A 21 -2.87 1.32 34.08
CA SER A 21 -4.32 1.60 34.17
C SER A 21 -5.15 1.09 32.98
N THR A 22 -6.03 0.12 33.26
CA THR A 22 -6.88 -0.61 32.29
C THR A 22 -8.30 -0.02 32.13
N ARG A 23 -8.49 1.30 31.98
CA ARG A 23 -9.83 1.87 31.65
C ARG A 23 -9.76 3.03 30.63
N PRO A 24 -10.22 2.84 29.37
CA PRO A 24 -10.14 3.85 28.32
C PRO A 24 -11.34 4.80 28.32
N LYS A 25 -11.50 5.64 29.37
CA LYS A 25 -12.57 6.67 29.40
C LYS A 25 -12.10 8.07 29.79
N HIS A 26 -10.86 8.25 30.26
CA HIS A 26 -10.36 9.57 30.68
C HIS A 26 -9.51 10.30 29.64
N LEU A 27 -9.03 9.63 28.58
CA LEU A 27 -8.21 10.24 27.53
C LEU A 27 -9.04 11.10 26.55
N MET A 28 -10.23 10.63 26.16
CA MET A 28 -11.11 11.33 25.20
C MET A 28 -11.69 12.64 25.73
N ARG A 29 -11.85 12.78 27.06
CA ARG A 29 -12.45 13.99 27.64
C ARG A 29 -11.48 15.18 27.66
N ARG A 30 -10.16 14.94 27.62
CA ARG A 30 -9.17 16.03 27.67
C ARG A 30 -8.84 16.59 26.28
N ILE A 31 -8.71 15.76 25.24
CA ILE A 31 -8.45 16.22 23.86
C ILE A 31 -9.60 17.10 23.34
N ASN A 32 -10.85 16.74 23.64
CA ASN A 32 -12.03 17.47 23.15
C ASN A 32 -12.17 18.88 23.76
N ILE A 33 -11.67 19.09 24.99
CA ILE A 33 -11.72 20.39 25.68
C ILE A 33 -10.68 21.38 25.11
N TYR A 34 -9.51 20.90 24.66
CA TYR A 34 -8.48 21.77 24.08
C TYR A 34 -8.82 22.26 22.66
N ALA A 35 -9.41 21.39 21.81
CA ALA A 35 -9.85 21.80 20.48
C ALA A 35 -10.99 22.84 20.53
N THR A 36 -11.98 22.62 21.40
CA THR A 36 -13.14 23.52 21.54
C THR A 36 -12.76 24.92 22.04
N SER A 37 -11.72 25.03 22.88
CA SER A 37 -11.28 26.32 23.45
C SER A 37 -10.35 27.13 22.54
N ALA A 38 -9.69 26.50 21.56
CA ALA A 38 -8.94 27.18 20.51
C ALA A 38 -9.88 27.75 19.42
N ILE A 39 -10.95 27.02 19.11
CA ILE A 39 -11.96 27.41 18.11
C ILE A 39 -12.76 28.64 18.59
N LYS A 40 -13.29 28.62 19.82
CA LYS A 40 -14.05 29.77 20.38
C LYS A 40 -13.25 31.08 20.46
N ARG A 41 -11.95 31.01 20.78
CA ARG A 41 -11.07 32.19 20.86
C ARG A 41 -10.79 32.85 19.51
N THR A 42 -11.00 32.12 18.42
CA THR A 42 -10.81 32.63 17.05
C THR A 42 -12.10 33.31 16.55
N GLU A 43 -13.27 32.80 16.95
CA GLU A 43 -14.58 33.37 16.59
C GLU A 43 -14.87 34.71 17.30
N GLU A 44 -14.49 34.86 18.57
CA GLU A 44 -14.70 36.13 19.30
C GLU A 44 -13.87 37.30 18.74
N ARG A 45 -12.70 37.02 18.13
CA ARG A 45 -11.87 38.05 17.47
C ARG A 45 -12.40 38.50 16.11
N LEU A 46 -13.35 37.78 15.52
CA LEU A 46 -13.93 38.10 14.21
C LEU A 46 -15.25 38.90 14.30
N ARG A 47 -15.81 39.08 15.51
CA ARG A 47 -17.03 39.90 15.72
C ARG A 47 -16.79 41.40 15.87
N GLY A 48 -15.53 41.85 15.90
CA GLY A 48 -15.17 43.27 16.06
C GLY A 48 -14.05 43.69 15.12
N GLY A 49 -14.40 44.13 13.91
CA GLY A 49 -13.49 44.87 13.03
C GLY A 49 -13.09 44.12 11.75
N THR A 50 -13.27 44.80 10.62
CA THR A 50 -12.91 44.38 9.26
C THR A 50 -11.41 44.11 9.12
N SER A 51 -10.98 42.89 9.43
CA SER A 51 -9.63 42.43 9.12
C SER A 51 -9.65 41.63 7.82
N ARG A 52 -9.14 42.22 6.75
CA ARG A 52 -8.92 41.55 5.46
C ARG A 52 -7.90 40.43 5.66
N LEU A 53 -8.32 39.18 5.49
CA LEU A 53 -7.43 38.02 5.42
C LEU A 53 -6.71 38.07 4.06
N ARG A 54 -5.46 38.55 4.01
CA ARG A 54 -4.60 38.38 2.84
C ARG A 54 -4.11 36.94 2.81
N ILE A 55 -4.78 36.09 2.04
CA ILE A 55 -4.17 34.87 1.49
C ILE A 55 -3.50 35.32 0.20
N LEU A 56 -2.16 35.24 0.13
CA LEU A 56 -1.44 35.44 -1.14
C LEU A 56 -1.94 34.38 -2.13
N GLY A 57 -2.67 34.78 -3.18
CA GLY A 57 -2.80 33.94 -4.38
C GLY A 57 -4.14 33.84 -5.11
N VAL A 58 -5.23 34.50 -4.72
CA VAL A 58 -6.47 34.48 -5.54
C VAL A 58 -7.15 35.85 -5.53
N ASN A 59 -7.10 36.58 -6.65
CA ASN A 59 -7.90 37.78 -6.85
C ASN A 59 -9.32 37.37 -7.25
N LEU A 60 -10.30 37.58 -6.36
CA LEU A 60 -11.72 37.44 -6.70
C LEU A 60 -12.30 38.84 -6.98
N LEU A 61 -12.59 39.15 -8.24
CA LEU A 61 -13.35 40.33 -8.62
C LEU A 61 -14.80 40.15 -8.13
N ALA A 62 -15.23 40.96 -7.17
CA ALA A 62 -16.64 41.00 -6.78
C ALA A 62 -17.42 41.87 -7.77
N SER A 63 -18.30 41.25 -8.56
CA SER A 63 -19.35 41.94 -9.32
C SER A 63 -20.70 41.69 -8.65
N THR A 64 -21.48 42.74 -8.52
CA THR A 64 -22.78 42.76 -7.82
C THR A 64 -23.87 42.10 -8.65
N ALA A 65 -24.48 40.99 -8.18
CA ALA A 65 -25.91 40.69 -8.31
C ALA A 65 -26.31 39.30 -7.77
N LEU A 66 -27.31 39.30 -6.87
CA LEU A 66 -28.49 38.43 -6.79
C LEU A 66 -28.38 36.89 -6.83
N SER A 67 -28.56 36.28 -5.65
CA SER A 67 -29.62 35.30 -5.31
C SER A 67 -29.09 34.33 -4.25
N VAL A 68 -29.86 34.17 -3.18
CA VAL A 68 -29.51 33.36 -2.02
C VAL A 68 -29.85 31.90 -2.35
N ALA A 69 -28.89 31.15 -2.87
CA ALA A 69 -28.89 29.69 -2.76
C ALA A 69 -28.16 29.30 -1.48
N PRO A 70 -28.63 28.31 -0.69
CA PRO A 70 -27.85 27.78 0.42
C PRO A 70 -26.64 27.03 -0.17
N GLN A 71 -25.53 27.74 -0.35
CA GLN A 71 -24.27 27.13 -0.73
C GLN A 71 -23.84 26.25 0.45
N MET A 72 -23.88 24.93 0.25
CA MET A 72 -23.27 23.99 1.18
C MET A 72 -21.81 24.39 1.36
N PHE A 73 -21.49 24.91 2.54
CA PHE A 73 -20.12 25.13 2.96
C PHE A 73 -19.51 23.76 3.21
N VAL A 74 -18.83 23.20 2.20
CA VAL A 74 -18.00 21.99 2.39
C VAL A 74 -16.68 22.49 2.98
N PRO A 75 -16.37 22.24 4.25
CA PRO A 75 -15.08 22.62 4.80
C PRO A 75 -13.95 21.94 4.03
N LEU A 76 -13.00 22.74 3.52
CA LEU A 76 -11.82 22.31 2.75
C LEU A 76 -10.72 21.69 3.63
N TRP A 77 -11.10 20.85 4.59
CA TRP A 77 -10.18 20.05 5.40
C TRP A 77 -10.85 18.71 5.66
N SER A 78 -10.18 17.62 5.25
CA SER A 78 -10.69 16.25 5.17
C SER A 78 -11.59 15.92 3.97
N ALA A 79 -11.12 16.27 2.77
CA ALA A 79 -11.00 15.18 1.81
C ALA A 79 -9.79 14.35 2.24
N ASP A 80 -9.97 13.52 3.28
CA ASP A 80 -9.14 12.33 3.35
C ASP A 80 -9.43 11.63 2.03
N GLN A 81 -8.46 11.57 1.12
CA GLN A 81 -8.62 10.86 -0.13
C GLN A 81 -8.95 9.44 0.29
N ALA A 82 -10.24 9.08 0.31
CA ALA A 82 -10.65 7.71 0.49
C ALA A 82 -10.14 7.00 -0.76
N VAL A 83 -8.90 6.51 -0.69
CA VAL A 83 -8.37 5.58 -1.67
C VAL A 83 -9.32 4.41 -1.60
N ALA A 84 -10.07 4.17 -2.68
CA ALA A 84 -10.94 3.01 -2.75
C ALA A 84 -10.09 1.78 -2.44
N ALA A 85 -10.59 0.90 -1.56
CA ALA A 85 -9.89 -0.32 -1.23
C ALA A 85 -9.59 -1.11 -2.52
N PRO A 86 -8.44 -1.79 -2.61
CA PRO A 86 -8.15 -2.66 -3.75
C PRO A 86 -9.30 -3.62 -4.02
N LEU A 87 -9.60 -3.84 -5.30
CA LEU A 87 -10.48 -4.95 -5.67
C LEU A 87 -9.71 -6.27 -5.50
N ASP A 88 -10.43 -7.34 -5.21
CA ASP A 88 -9.88 -8.69 -5.31
C ASP A 88 -10.27 -9.26 -6.68
N GLN A 89 -9.27 -9.65 -7.48
CA GLN A 89 -9.48 -10.22 -8.80
C GLN A 89 -8.72 -11.54 -8.92
N TRP A 90 -9.39 -12.57 -9.43
CA TRP A 90 -8.83 -13.90 -9.63
C TRP A 90 -8.36 -14.08 -11.06
N TRP A 91 -7.18 -14.65 -11.20
CA TRP A 91 -6.58 -14.97 -12.49
C TRP A 91 -7.40 -16.06 -13.19
N ASN A 92 -7.78 -15.82 -14.44
CA ASN A 92 -8.62 -16.73 -15.23
C ASN A 92 -7.92 -17.27 -16.49
N GLY A 93 -6.58 -17.25 -16.49
CA GLY A 93 -5.78 -17.83 -17.58
C GLY A 93 -6.07 -17.20 -18.95
N THR A 94 -6.49 -18.07 -19.88
CA THR A 94 -6.90 -17.67 -21.23
C THR A 94 -8.41 -17.39 -21.35
N ASN A 95 -9.21 -17.63 -20.31
CA ASN A 95 -10.66 -17.45 -20.37
C ASN A 95 -11.05 -15.97 -20.18
N THR A 96 -11.65 -15.38 -21.22
CA THR A 96 -12.06 -13.97 -21.26
C THR A 96 -13.58 -13.75 -21.18
N THR A 97 -14.38 -14.79 -20.95
CA THR A 97 -15.85 -14.72 -21.00
C THR A 97 -16.55 -14.98 -19.67
N GLY A 98 -15.80 -15.34 -18.61
CA GLY A 98 -16.37 -15.78 -17.33
C GLY A 98 -16.88 -17.22 -17.40
N GLY A 99 -17.34 -17.76 -16.27
CA GLY A 99 -17.68 -19.18 -16.12
C GLY A 99 -18.26 -19.56 -14.75
N GLY A 100 -18.21 -20.85 -14.41
CA GLY A 100 -18.75 -21.38 -13.14
C GLY A 100 -17.68 -21.67 -12.08
N GLY A 101 -16.49 -21.07 -12.21
CA GLY A 101 -15.33 -21.33 -11.35
C GLY A 101 -14.11 -20.54 -11.81
N ILE A 102 -13.08 -20.51 -10.98
CA ILE A 102 -11.79 -19.88 -11.29
C ILE A 102 -10.96 -20.88 -12.08
N ASP A 103 -10.67 -20.58 -13.34
CA ASP A 103 -9.89 -21.49 -14.19
C ASP A 103 -8.41 -21.48 -13.77
N GLY A 104 -7.82 -20.30 -13.58
CA GLY A 104 -6.39 -20.15 -13.36
C GLY A 104 -5.57 -20.52 -14.59
N GLY A 105 -4.37 -21.06 -14.38
CA GLY A 105 -3.57 -21.68 -15.42
C GLY A 105 -2.64 -20.73 -16.18
N THR A 106 -2.15 -21.21 -17.32
CA THR A 106 -1.24 -20.45 -18.19
C THR A 106 -2.00 -19.37 -18.97
N GLY A 107 -1.41 -18.19 -19.13
CA GLY A 107 -1.99 -17.14 -19.96
C GLY A 107 -1.20 -15.84 -19.93
N THR A 108 -1.82 -14.79 -20.47
CA THR A 108 -1.18 -13.49 -20.66
C THR A 108 -1.86 -12.41 -19.82
N TRP A 109 -1.14 -11.81 -18.88
CA TRP A 109 -1.61 -10.63 -18.16
C TRP A 109 -1.24 -9.39 -18.97
N ASN A 110 -2.24 -8.83 -19.65
CA ASN A 110 -2.11 -7.61 -20.44
C ASN A 110 -3.10 -6.56 -19.90
N VAL A 111 -2.60 -5.37 -19.54
CA VAL A 111 -3.39 -4.24 -19.01
C VAL A 111 -4.05 -3.42 -20.13
N GLN A 112 -4.06 -3.94 -21.37
CA GLN A 112 -4.74 -3.31 -22.50
C GLN A 112 -6.27 -3.42 -22.37
N ALA A 113 -6.94 -2.32 -22.73
CA ALA A 113 -8.40 -2.27 -22.83
C ALA A 113 -8.94 -3.43 -23.68
N GLY A 114 -9.86 -4.22 -23.10
CA GLY A 114 -10.52 -5.34 -23.76
C GLY A 114 -9.98 -6.74 -23.41
N THR A 115 -8.82 -6.84 -22.75
CA THR A 115 -8.38 -8.14 -22.20
C THR A 115 -9.12 -8.39 -20.89
N THR A 116 -10.01 -9.40 -20.84
CA THR A 116 -10.93 -9.63 -19.72
C THR A 116 -10.75 -10.98 -19.03
N ASN A 117 -9.49 -11.40 -18.82
CA ASN A 117 -9.12 -12.68 -18.21
C ASN A 117 -8.87 -12.63 -16.69
N TRP A 118 -9.55 -11.70 -16.03
CA TRP A 118 -9.70 -11.68 -14.57
C TRP A 118 -11.17 -11.91 -14.21
N THR A 119 -11.43 -12.45 -13.03
CA THR A 119 -12.79 -12.75 -12.54
C THR A 119 -12.96 -12.35 -11.07
N ASP A 120 -14.20 -12.36 -10.59
CA ASP A 120 -14.53 -12.43 -9.17
C ASP A 120 -14.26 -13.83 -8.59
N SER A 121 -14.43 -13.97 -7.26
CA SER A 121 -14.15 -15.20 -6.51
C SER A 121 -15.02 -16.40 -6.88
N SER A 122 -16.12 -16.20 -7.61
CA SER A 122 -16.99 -17.27 -8.09
C SER A 122 -16.69 -17.71 -9.52
N GLY A 123 -15.81 -16.99 -10.22
CA GLY A 123 -15.50 -17.28 -11.63
C GLY A 123 -16.52 -16.74 -12.63
N VAL A 124 -17.59 -16.10 -12.17
CA VAL A 124 -18.76 -15.76 -13.01
C VAL A 124 -18.51 -14.61 -13.95
N SER A 125 -17.70 -13.64 -13.54
CA SER A 125 -17.48 -12.45 -14.34
C SER A 125 -16.21 -12.50 -15.19
N ALA A 126 -16.19 -11.68 -16.24
CA ALA A 126 -15.01 -11.40 -17.04
C ALA A 126 -14.66 -9.93 -16.86
N GLN A 127 -13.48 -9.68 -16.30
CA GLN A 127 -13.02 -8.35 -15.92
C GLN A 127 -11.65 -8.09 -16.55
N ALA A 128 -11.44 -6.85 -16.95
CA ALA A 128 -10.09 -6.36 -17.18
C ALA A 128 -9.35 -6.21 -15.84
N TRP A 129 -8.02 -6.23 -15.88
CA TRP A 129 -7.22 -5.91 -14.70
C TRP A 129 -7.50 -4.47 -14.26
N ALA A 130 -7.96 -4.31 -13.02
CA ALA A 130 -8.15 -3.02 -12.38
C ALA A 130 -6.84 -2.63 -11.68
N GLN A 131 -6.19 -1.57 -12.17
CA GLN A 131 -4.91 -1.10 -11.62
C GLN A 131 -5.01 -0.81 -10.12
N GLY A 132 -4.05 -1.32 -9.35
CA GLY A 132 -4.00 -1.20 -7.88
C GLY A 132 -4.78 -2.28 -7.13
N SER A 133 -5.30 -3.30 -7.83
CA SER A 133 -6.04 -4.41 -7.22
C SER A 133 -5.12 -5.48 -6.63
N ASN A 134 -5.72 -6.41 -5.91
CA ASN A 134 -5.12 -7.65 -5.44
C ASN A 134 -5.33 -8.76 -6.50
N ALA A 135 -4.24 -9.39 -6.93
CA ALA A 135 -4.26 -10.50 -7.87
C ALA A 135 -4.22 -11.84 -7.13
N TYR A 136 -5.27 -12.65 -7.27
CA TYR A 136 -5.36 -14.00 -6.72
C TYR A 136 -5.04 -15.04 -7.79
N PHE A 137 -4.05 -15.89 -7.52
CA PHE A 137 -3.64 -17.02 -8.33
C PHE A 137 -4.13 -18.32 -7.67
N ALA A 138 -5.27 -18.78 -8.14
CA ALA A 138 -5.95 -20.02 -7.71
C ALA A 138 -6.25 -20.89 -8.94
N GLY A 139 -7.10 -21.91 -8.81
CA GLY A 139 -7.42 -22.82 -9.92
C GLY A 139 -6.21 -23.63 -10.37
N ASP A 140 -6.11 -23.92 -11.66
CA ASP A 140 -4.98 -24.62 -12.24
C ASP A 140 -3.68 -23.80 -12.11
N SER A 141 -2.53 -24.43 -11.94
CA SER A 141 -1.24 -23.73 -11.94
C SER A 141 -0.78 -23.42 -13.36
N GLY A 142 0.11 -22.44 -13.52
CA GLY A 142 0.66 -22.15 -14.83
C GLY A 142 1.60 -20.97 -14.92
N LEU A 143 1.99 -20.67 -16.16
CA LEU A 143 2.83 -19.55 -16.52
C LEU A 143 1.98 -18.32 -16.86
N VAL A 144 2.11 -17.26 -16.06
CA VAL A 144 1.49 -15.95 -16.31
C VAL A 144 2.54 -15.05 -16.96
N THR A 145 2.33 -14.71 -18.23
CA THR A 145 3.25 -13.83 -18.97
C THR A 145 2.72 -12.40 -18.96
N LEU A 146 3.47 -11.47 -18.38
CA LEU A 146 3.16 -10.04 -18.49
C LEU A 146 3.46 -9.58 -19.92
N SER A 147 2.50 -8.93 -20.55
CA SER A 147 2.67 -8.36 -21.88
C SER A 147 1.97 -7.02 -22.01
N GLY A 148 2.26 -6.31 -23.09
CA GLY A 148 1.70 -4.99 -23.37
C GLY A 148 2.60 -3.85 -22.88
N ALA A 149 2.20 -2.62 -23.23
CA ALA A 149 2.98 -1.43 -22.95
C ALA A 149 2.81 -0.89 -21.52
N THR A 150 1.71 -1.26 -20.85
CA THR A 150 1.36 -0.78 -19.51
C THR A 150 1.68 -1.85 -18.48
N SER A 151 2.57 -1.52 -17.53
CA SER A 151 2.84 -2.37 -16.37
C SER A 151 1.63 -2.46 -15.44
N PRO A 152 1.29 -3.65 -14.92
CA PRO A 152 0.31 -3.78 -13.86
C PRO A 152 0.73 -3.00 -12.62
N LEU A 153 -0.21 -2.24 -12.06
CA LEU A 153 -0.14 -1.77 -10.68
C LEU A 153 -0.85 -2.81 -9.81
N ALA A 154 -0.20 -3.32 -8.77
CA ALA A 154 -0.77 -4.33 -7.88
C ALA A 154 -0.55 -3.96 -6.41
N ALA A 155 -1.61 -4.03 -5.61
CA ALA A 155 -1.52 -3.88 -4.16
C ALA A 155 -1.21 -5.20 -3.45
N GLY A 156 -1.57 -6.32 -4.09
CA GLY A 156 -1.39 -7.66 -3.56
C GLY A 156 -1.16 -8.70 -4.67
N LEU A 157 -0.28 -9.66 -4.42
CA LEU A 157 -0.20 -10.91 -5.19
C LEU A 157 -0.41 -12.09 -4.23
N ILE A 158 -1.45 -12.89 -4.43
CA ILE A 158 -1.88 -13.94 -3.50
C ILE A 158 -1.90 -15.28 -4.21
N PHE A 159 -1.03 -16.19 -3.83
CA PHE A 159 -0.90 -17.52 -4.42
C PHE A 159 -1.55 -18.57 -3.53
N GLN A 160 -2.59 -19.21 -4.07
CA GLN A 160 -3.38 -20.26 -3.41
C GLN A 160 -3.08 -21.65 -4.02
N THR A 161 -2.61 -21.69 -5.27
CA THR A 161 -2.18 -22.93 -5.94
C THR A 161 -0.65 -22.94 -6.08
N ASP A 162 -0.05 -24.09 -5.84
CA ASP A 162 1.39 -24.33 -6.03
C ASP A 162 1.83 -24.21 -7.49
N ALA A 163 3.11 -23.92 -7.71
CA ALA A 163 3.79 -23.93 -9.01
C ALA A 163 3.33 -22.87 -10.03
N TYR A 164 2.76 -21.74 -9.57
CA TYR A 164 2.60 -20.57 -10.43
C TYR A 164 3.93 -19.89 -10.72
N THR A 165 4.12 -19.47 -11.98
CA THR A 165 5.26 -18.63 -12.39
C THR A 165 4.75 -17.37 -13.08
N ILE A 166 5.20 -16.19 -12.64
CA ILE A 166 4.97 -14.93 -13.35
C ILE A 166 6.25 -14.52 -14.06
N THR A 167 6.18 -14.22 -15.36
CA THR A 167 7.35 -13.88 -16.18
C THR A 167 7.10 -12.72 -17.13
N GLY A 168 8.19 -12.13 -17.64
CA GLY A 168 8.16 -10.98 -18.54
C GLY A 168 7.79 -9.67 -17.85
N GLY A 169 8.13 -8.55 -18.46
CA GLY A 169 7.71 -7.22 -18.01
C GLY A 169 8.03 -6.87 -16.55
N THR A 170 7.27 -5.88 -16.05
CA THR A 170 7.40 -5.32 -14.70
C THR A 170 6.02 -5.24 -14.04
N ILE A 171 5.92 -5.63 -12.77
CA ILE A 171 4.81 -5.31 -11.87
C ILE A 171 5.26 -4.16 -10.97
N THR A 172 4.48 -3.09 -10.93
CA THR A 172 4.70 -2.02 -9.97
C THR A 172 3.81 -2.26 -8.75
N LEU A 173 4.43 -2.50 -7.60
CA LEU A 173 3.73 -2.66 -6.34
C LEU A 173 3.35 -1.29 -5.78
N VAL A 174 2.09 -1.14 -5.37
CA VAL A 174 1.52 0.12 -4.90
C VAL A 174 0.78 -0.07 -3.57
N ALA A 175 0.92 0.89 -2.65
CA ALA A 175 0.27 0.82 -1.35
C ALA A 175 -1.27 0.76 -1.49
N PRO A 176 -1.96 -0.20 -0.83
CA PRO A 176 -3.42 -0.24 -0.81
C PRO A 176 -4.05 0.95 -0.07
N SER A 177 -3.29 1.55 0.87
CA SER A 177 -3.66 2.75 1.60
C SER A 177 -2.41 3.38 2.24
N VAL A 178 -2.53 4.62 2.72
CA VAL A 178 -1.40 5.36 3.30
C VAL A 178 -0.80 4.60 4.49
N GLY A 179 0.51 4.34 4.42
CA GLY A 179 1.26 3.66 5.48
C GLY A 179 1.11 2.14 5.49
N VAL A 180 0.42 1.55 4.51
CA VAL A 180 0.31 0.10 4.34
C VAL A 180 1.16 -0.31 3.13
N ALA A 181 2.14 -1.18 3.34
CA ALA A 181 2.93 -1.73 2.25
C ALA A 181 2.09 -2.69 1.39
N PRO A 182 2.32 -2.76 0.07
CA PRO A 182 1.80 -3.84 -0.77
C PRO A 182 2.31 -5.19 -0.28
N SER A 183 1.60 -6.26 -0.63
CA SER A 183 1.92 -7.59 -0.11
C SER A 183 2.01 -8.70 -1.16
N ILE A 184 2.85 -9.69 -0.89
CA ILE A 184 2.89 -10.96 -1.63
C ILE A 184 2.68 -12.09 -0.63
N THR A 185 1.70 -12.95 -0.87
CA THR A 185 1.35 -14.04 0.05
C THR A 185 1.33 -15.37 -0.66
N ALA A 186 1.97 -16.39 -0.08
CA ALA A 186 1.89 -17.77 -0.52
C ALA A 186 1.28 -18.67 0.56
N GLY A 187 0.23 -19.43 0.22
CA GLY A 187 -0.42 -20.37 1.14
C GLY A 187 0.53 -21.47 1.66
N THR A 188 0.10 -22.20 2.70
CA THR A 188 0.88 -23.32 3.24
C THR A 188 1.18 -24.36 2.17
N GLY A 189 2.45 -24.72 1.99
CA GLY A 189 2.88 -25.69 0.98
C GLY A 189 2.84 -25.17 -0.47
N VAL A 190 2.53 -23.89 -0.68
CA VAL A 190 2.52 -23.25 -1.99
C VAL A 190 3.88 -22.61 -2.26
N THR A 191 4.46 -22.89 -3.42
CA THR A 191 5.62 -22.21 -3.97
C THR A 191 5.23 -21.44 -5.22
N ALA A 192 5.50 -20.14 -5.23
CA ALA A 192 5.30 -19.27 -6.38
C ALA A 192 6.62 -18.67 -6.83
N THR A 193 6.85 -18.63 -8.15
CA THR A 193 8.05 -18.01 -8.74
C THR A 193 7.68 -16.72 -9.46
N ILE A 194 8.42 -15.65 -9.19
CA ILE A 194 8.27 -14.36 -9.86
C ILE A 194 9.59 -14.05 -10.56
N SER A 195 9.59 -14.26 -11.87
CA SER A 195 10.67 -13.92 -12.79
C SER A 195 10.52 -12.53 -13.39
N SER A 196 9.31 -11.95 -13.35
CA SER A 196 9.06 -10.55 -13.67
C SER A 196 9.78 -9.61 -12.72
N VAL A 197 10.09 -8.39 -13.18
CA VAL A 197 10.65 -7.35 -12.31
C VAL A 197 9.56 -6.85 -11.36
N LEU A 198 9.80 -6.91 -10.06
CA LEU A 198 9.03 -6.15 -9.07
C LEU A 198 9.65 -4.76 -8.92
N ALA A 199 8.84 -3.72 -9.09
CA ALA A 199 9.25 -2.32 -8.91
C ALA A 199 8.32 -1.61 -7.93
N GLY A 200 8.79 -0.53 -7.32
CA GLY A 200 7.95 0.31 -6.46
C GLY A 200 8.69 0.91 -5.27
N THR A 201 8.11 1.97 -4.73
CA THR A 201 8.67 2.75 -3.62
C THR A 201 7.96 2.51 -2.30
N ASP A 202 6.77 1.92 -2.33
CA ASP A 202 5.88 1.78 -1.17
C ASP A 202 6.29 0.63 -0.21
N GLY A 203 7.41 -0.01 -0.50
CA GLY A 203 7.91 -1.18 0.22
C GLY A 203 7.26 -2.47 -0.26
N LEU A 204 7.46 -3.54 0.52
CA LEU A 204 6.87 -4.84 0.28
C LEU A 204 6.75 -5.59 1.62
N LYS A 205 5.63 -6.28 1.82
CA LYS A 205 5.46 -7.29 2.84
C LYS A 205 5.31 -8.67 2.18
N THR A 206 6.12 -9.65 2.55
CA THR A 206 5.87 -11.05 2.18
C THR A 206 5.29 -11.82 3.36
N SER A 207 4.29 -12.67 3.12
CA SER A 207 3.62 -13.43 4.18
C SER A 207 3.08 -14.79 3.72
N GLY A 208 2.50 -15.54 4.65
CA GLY A 208 1.99 -16.88 4.45
C GLY A 208 3.03 -17.93 4.82
N LEU A 209 2.63 -19.20 4.85
CA LEU A 209 3.52 -20.32 5.25
C LEU A 209 4.11 -21.05 4.04
N GLY A 210 3.99 -20.46 2.85
CA GLY A 210 4.58 -20.95 1.61
C GLY A 210 5.95 -20.35 1.30
N THR A 211 6.35 -20.47 0.04
CA THR A 211 7.60 -19.96 -0.51
C THR A 211 7.33 -19.02 -1.69
N ILE A 212 7.92 -17.84 -1.65
CA ILE A 212 7.93 -16.89 -2.77
C ILE A 212 9.37 -16.85 -3.29
N VAL A 213 9.60 -17.22 -4.54
CA VAL A 213 10.93 -17.21 -5.17
C VAL A 213 11.02 -16.08 -6.17
N LEU A 214 11.92 -15.13 -5.92
CA LEU A 214 12.24 -14.04 -6.83
C LEU A 214 13.48 -14.40 -7.65
N THR A 215 13.32 -14.40 -8.96
CA THR A 215 14.41 -14.67 -9.92
C THR A 215 14.67 -13.48 -10.87
N GLY A 216 13.78 -12.48 -10.87
CA GLY A 216 13.95 -11.23 -11.61
C GLY A 216 14.85 -10.21 -10.89
N ALA A 217 15.43 -9.29 -11.66
CA ALA A 217 16.19 -8.16 -11.13
C ALA A 217 15.23 -7.06 -10.62
N ASN A 218 14.85 -7.13 -9.34
CA ASN A 218 13.83 -6.24 -8.78
C ASN A 218 14.39 -4.85 -8.45
N SER A 219 13.54 -3.83 -8.63
CA SER A 219 13.82 -2.41 -8.38
C SER A 219 12.86 -1.86 -7.32
N LEU A 220 12.93 -2.44 -6.13
CA LEU A 220 12.24 -1.92 -4.95
C LEU A 220 13.12 -0.84 -4.30
N SER A 221 12.51 0.12 -3.61
CA SER A 221 13.29 1.12 -2.85
C SER A 221 12.70 1.46 -1.49
N GLY A 222 11.53 0.90 -1.17
CA GLY A 222 10.95 0.98 0.17
C GLY A 222 11.50 -0.09 1.11
N ASN A 223 10.91 -0.19 2.30
CA ASN A 223 11.26 -1.23 3.26
C ASN A 223 10.69 -2.59 2.84
N LEU A 224 11.40 -3.67 3.16
CA LEU A 224 10.93 -5.04 2.99
C LEU A 224 10.70 -5.67 4.36
N LEU A 225 9.50 -6.23 4.56
CA LEU A 225 9.19 -7.08 5.69
C LEU A 225 8.93 -8.51 5.21
N VAL A 226 9.75 -9.47 5.64
CA VAL A 226 9.46 -10.90 5.53
C VAL A 226 8.75 -11.32 6.82
N ASP A 227 7.41 -11.34 6.77
CA ASP A 227 6.57 -11.52 7.95
C ASP A 227 6.46 -13.00 8.36
N SER A 228 6.25 -13.88 7.40
CA SER A 228 6.13 -15.34 7.55
C SER A 228 6.54 -16.05 6.27
N GLY A 229 6.85 -17.34 6.38
CA GLY A 229 7.19 -18.19 5.23
C GLY A 229 8.59 -17.93 4.71
N THR A 230 8.85 -18.37 3.48
CA THR A 230 10.16 -18.20 2.86
C THR A 230 10.11 -17.17 1.73
N LEU A 231 10.95 -16.15 1.83
CA LEU A 231 11.32 -15.32 0.69
C LEU A 231 12.65 -15.82 0.12
N GLY A 232 12.60 -16.45 -1.04
CA GLY A 232 13.76 -16.88 -1.80
C GLY A 232 14.21 -15.80 -2.80
N VAL A 233 15.50 -15.52 -2.87
CA VAL A 233 16.13 -14.76 -3.96
C VAL A 233 17.15 -15.66 -4.63
N SER A 234 16.95 -15.97 -5.90
CA SER A 234 17.77 -16.97 -6.58
C SER A 234 18.12 -16.64 -8.03
N GLY A 235 19.15 -17.30 -8.57
CA GLY A 235 19.55 -17.12 -9.96
C GLY A 235 20.02 -15.69 -10.24
N SER A 236 19.37 -15.03 -11.20
CA SER A 236 19.59 -13.61 -11.50
C SER A 236 18.76 -12.66 -10.63
N GLY A 237 18.08 -13.20 -9.61
CA GLY A 237 17.24 -12.44 -8.70
C GLY A 237 18.06 -11.44 -7.90
N THR A 238 17.65 -10.17 -7.91
CA THR A 238 18.25 -9.14 -7.06
C THR A 238 17.17 -8.40 -6.28
N LEU A 239 17.46 -8.07 -5.02
CA LEU A 239 16.68 -7.11 -4.24
C LEU A 239 17.58 -5.94 -3.84
N ASN A 240 17.11 -4.73 -4.10
CA ASN A 240 17.59 -3.52 -3.48
C ASN A 240 16.43 -2.97 -2.64
N VAL A 241 16.63 -2.71 -1.36
CA VAL A 241 15.58 -2.19 -0.46
C VAL A 241 16.20 -1.20 0.52
N ALA A 242 15.40 -0.29 1.07
CA ALA A 242 15.91 0.68 2.03
C ALA A 242 16.34 -0.01 3.33
N ALA A 243 15.41 -0.70 4.00
CA ALA A 243 15.66 -1.54 5.16
C ALA A 243 14.94 -2.87 4.99
N MET A 244 15.44 -3.90 5.66
CA MET A 244 14.86 -5.25 5.63
C MET A 244 14.68 -5.78 7.04
N ASP A 245 13.46 -6.23 7.34
CA ASP A 245 13.13 -6.94 8.57
C ASP A 245 12.67 -8.36 8.21
N VAL A 246 13.19 -9.38 8.88
CA VAL A 246 12.82 -10.79 8.70
C VAL A 246 12.35 -11.36 10.04
N GLY A 247 11.11 -11.84 10.14
CA GLY A 247 10.64 -12.58 11.31
C GLY A 247 9.76 -11.83 12.30
N SER A 248 8.83 -11.00 11.82
CA SER A 248 7.71 -10.58 12.70
C SER A 248 6.84 -11.76 13.16
N SER A 249 6.98 -12.95 12.55
CA SER A 249 6.53 -14.24 13.08
C SER A 249 7.70 -15.25 13.18
N ASP A 250 7.57 -16.26 14.06
CA ASP A 250 8.57 -17.34 14.26
C ASP A 250 8.82 -18.25 13.04
N SER A 251 8.28 -17.92 11.87
CA SER A 251 8.29 -18.76 10.67
C SER A 251 8.85 -18.07 9.42
N ALA A 252 9.48 -16.91 9.57
CA ALA A 252 10.06 -16.19 8.44
C ALA A 252 11.49 -16.65 8.13
N THR A 253 11.76 -16.86 6.85
CA THR A 253 13.09 -17.20 6.33
C THR A 253 13.40 -16.33 5.12
N LEU A 254 14.59 -15.75 5.10
CA LEU A 254 15.20 -15.20 3.89
C LEU A 254 16.19 -16.24 3.36
N ALA A 255 15.97 -16.73 2.14
CA ALA A 255 16.82 -17.72 1.49
C ALA A 255 17.49 -17.11 0.25
N ILE A 256 18.81 -17.05 0.22
CA ILE A 256 19.58 -16.51 -0.91
C ILE A 256 20.38 -17.66 -1.51
N SER A 257 20.17 -17.95 -2.80
CA SER A 257 20.81 -19.12 -3.43
C SER A 257 21.13 -18.90 -4.90
N GLY A 258 21.98 -19.76 -5.49
CA GLY A 258 22.16 -19.84 -6.95
C GLY A 258 22.60 -18.53 -7.63
N GLY A 259 23.30 -17.64 -6.94
CA GLY A 259 23.74 -16.34 -7.46
C GLY A 259 22.79 -15.16 -7.18
N GLY A 260 21.64 -15.41 -6.53
CA GLY A 260 20.76 -14.36 -6.06
C GLY A 260 21.46 -13.42 -5.08
N SER A 261 21.02 -12.16 -5.00
CA SER A 261 21.62 -11.19 -4.08
C SER A 261 20.61 -10.20 -3.49
N VAL A 262 20.92 -9.74 -2.28
CA VAL A 262 20.15 -8.76 -1.54
C VAL A 262 21.08 -7.63 -1.12
N THR A 263 20.67 -6.39 -1.39
CA THR A 263 21.33 -5.17 -0.94
C THR A 263 20.34 -4.36 -0.10
N THR A 264 20.73 -4.01 1.12
CA THR A 264 19.92 -3.21 2.05
C THR A 264 20.82 -2.30 2.88
N THR A 265 20.31 -1.16 3.36
CA THR A 265 21.06 -0.29 4.28
C THR A 265 20.99 -0.78 5.73
N GLY A 266 20.06 -1.68 6.04
CA GLY A 266 19.92 -2.33 7.34
C GLY A 266 19.16 -3.65 7.23
N LEU A 267 19.63 -4.67 7.93
CA LEU A 267 18.99 -5.97 8.05
C LEU A 267 18.74 -6.27 9.53
N THR A 268 17.49 -6.53 9.88
CA THR A 268 17.08 -6.94 11.22
C THR A 268 16.42 -8.31 11.13
N TYR A 269 16.86 -9.25 11.97
CA TYR A 269 16.10 -10.46 12.26
C TYR A 269 15.26 -10.20 13.52
N VAL A 270 13.94 -10.23 13.35
CA VAL A 270 12.96 -10.16 14.42
C VAL A 270 12.63 -11.59 14.85
N GLY A 271 12.53 -11.84 16.16
CA GLY A 271 12.20 -13.18 16.67
C GLY A 271 13.19 -14.28 16.23
N ASN A 272 12.66 -15.42 15.79
CA ASN A 272 13.43 -16.57 15.27
C ASN A 272 13.70 -16.50 13.76
N GLY A 273 13.59 -15.32 13.12
CA GLY A 273 13.92 -15.15 11.71
C GLY A 273 15.34 -15.65 11.40
N SER A 274 15.52 -16.31 10.26
CA SER A 274 16.82 -16.87 9.87
C SER A 274 17.23 -16.53 8.44
N GLU A 275 18.54 -16.47 8.24
CA GLU A 275 19.18 -16.45 6.92
C GLU A 275 19.57 -17.87 6.54
N ALA A 276 19.21 -18.30 5.34
CA ALA A 276 19.78 -19.49 4.72
C ALA A 276 20.58 -19.08 3.48
N VAL A 277 21.88 -19.38 3.49
CA VAL A 277 22.85 -19.14 2.40
C VAL A 277 23.31 -20.47 1.82
#